data_AF-A0A2V5NJT7-F1
#
_entry.id   AF-A0A2V5NJT7-F1
#
_cell.length_a   1.000
_cell.length_b   1.000
_cell.length_c   1.000
_cell.angle_alpha   90.00
_cell.angle_beta   90.00
_cell.angle_gamma   90.00
#
_symmetry.space_group_name_H-M   'P 1'
#
loop_
_entity.id
_entity.type
_entity.pdbx_description
1 polymer ?
#
loop_
_entity_poly.entity_id
_entity_poly.type
_entity_poly.pdbx_seq_one_letter_code
_entity_poly.pdbx_strand_id
1 'polypeptide(L)'
;MWQSVPRLYGLYGLLGICAGYALVMFFNPVRRALADGFRCIGRYKRIWITFSLLGFGYFVFQFVTFTPIRNWSDLDLAQIASLSQWYWPRFTEIWRETPLPALEGVAGIFDNATTTYPLSVVAAVFMLVNWRGLHGALVRALRKRYGFWGYLVYLILLLSALASLLKPIVFWRLPEWSGLVPAAGLLRISATVDAAAFIFEYLLGVYIQVYLITVCLAWIKGVSFEEGELFRFAMRRFSYVLEWAGIVVAVSTLIVRLPLVLAYFTNIPGVLDYLPVARVLMSGLIIAFCSVQISLALHNETLIEAMRAHVQFVRQNAGRLGWFLTICGLHFLGIMICDAVIRSAIADRLGALFLWKFSFAFLRGMITGWLLASWVCLFRQCENRRINQEKWIQY
;
A
#
# COMPACT_ATOMS: atom_id res chain seq x y z
N MET A 1 -46.16 9.36 17.55
CA MET A 1 -45.71 10.07 16.32
C MET A 1 -44.24 10.53 16.36
N TRP A 2 -43.46 10.30 17.44
CA TRP A 2 -42.09 10.82 17.62
C TRP A 2 -40.98 9.73 17.61
N GLN A 3 -41.26 8.52 17.11
CA GLN A 3 -40.26 7.45 16.99
C GLN A 3 -39.58 7.37 15.60
N SER A 4 -40.07 8.14 14.62
CA SER A 4 -39.58 8.16 13.23
C SER A 4 -38.58 9.27 12.94
N VAL A 5 -38.46 10.26 13.84
CA VAL A 5 -37.63 11.46 13.66
C VAL A 5 -36.12 11.15 13.56
N PRO A 6 -35.53 10.24 14.36
CA PRO A 6 -34.10 9.91 14.25
C PRO A 6 -33.74 9.23 12.91
N ARG A 7 -34.67 8.46 12.32
CA ARG A 7 -34.46 7.78 11.03
C ARG A 7 -34.49 8.75 9.85
N LEU A 8 -35.32 9.78 9.91
CA LEU A 8 -35.40 10.83 8.88
C LEU A 8 -34.13 11.70 8.87
N TYR A 9 -33.62 12.13 10.03
CA TYR A 9 -32.35 12.88 10.09
C TYR A 9 -31.15 12.06 9.61
N GLY A 10 -31.10 10.76 9.91
CA GLY A 10 -30.09 9.86 9.37
C GLY A 10 -30.15 9.71 7.84
N LEU A 11 -31.36 9.61 7.29
CA LEU A 11 -31.57 9.51 5.83
C LEU A 11 -31.15 10.80 5.11
N TYR A 12 -31.54 11.98 5.60
CA TYR A 12 -31.13 13.26 5.02
C TYR A 12 -29.62 13.49 5.13
N GLY A 13 -29.00 13.06 6.24
CA GLY A 13 -27.54 13.09 6.41
C GLY A 13 -26.82 12.21 5.38
N LEU A 14 -27.29 10.97 5.18
CA LEU A 14 -26.76 10.06 4.16
C LEU A 14 -26.95 10.60 2.74
N LEU A 15 -28.14 11.14 2.43
CA LEU A 15 -28.40 11.77 1.13
C LEU A 15 -27.49 12.98 0.91
N GLY A 16 -27.25 13.80 1.94
CA GLY A 16 -26.32 14.93 1.88
C GLY A 16 -24.88 14.49 1.63
N ILE A 17 -24.40 13.43 2.29
CA ILE A 17 -23.07 12.86 2.07
C ILE A 17 -22.95 12.30 0.64
N CYS A 18 -23.94 11.54 0.18
CA CYS A 18 -23.97 11.00 -1.17
C CYS A 18 -24.01 12.10 -2.23
N ALA A 19 -24.83 13.14 -2.03
CA ALA A 19 -24.90 14.30 -2.92
C ALA A 19 -23.58 15.09 -2.94
N GLY A 20 -22.96 15.31 -1.78
CA GLY A 20 -21.65 15.97 -1.67
C GLY A 20 -20.55 15.16 -2.38
N TYR A 21 -20.52 13.84 -2.17
CA TYR A 21 -19.61 12.94 -2.88
C TYR A 21 -19.83 12.97 -4.39
N ALA A 22 -21.09 12.91 -4.84
CA ALA A 22 -21.41 13.02 -6.26
C ALA A 22 -20.93 14.35 -6.84
N LEU A 23 -21.16 15.47 -6.14
CA LEU A 23 -20.69 16.79 -6.56
C LEU A 23 -19.17 16.82 -6.71
N VAL A 24 -18.43 16.33 -5.72
CA VAL A 24 -16.96 16.19 -5.81
C VAL A 24 -16.56 15.36 -7.03
N MET A 25 -17.21 14.22 -7.26
CA MET A 25 -16.88 13.33 -8.39
C MET A 25 -17.25 13.88 -9.77
N PHE A 26 -18.29 14.72 -9.86
CA PHE A 26 -18.72 15.32 -11.13
C PHE A 26 -17.91 16.57 -11.51
N PHE A 27 -17.57 17.42 -10.54
CA PHE A 27 -16.98 18.74 -10.79
C PHE A 27 -15.46 18.81 -10.56
N ASN A 28 -14.81 17.73 -10.13
CA ASN A 28 -13.35 17.75 -9.94
C ASN A 28 -12.59 17.87 -11.29
N PRO A 29 -11.50 18.66 -11.34
CA PRO A 29 -10.71 18.85 -12.57
C PRO A 29 -9.89 17.63 -12.97
N VAL A 30 -9.83 16.59 -12.14
CA VAL A 30 -9.07 15.35 -12.37
C VAL A 30 -9.94 14.20 -12.90
N ARG A 31 -11.23 14.47 -13.19
CA ARG A 31 -12.23 13.48 -13.61
C ARG A 31 -11.79 12.67 -14.83
N ARG A 32 -11.10 13.30 -15.78
CA ARG A 32 -10.57 12.61 -16.97
C ARG A 32 -9.53 11.56 -16.58
N ALA A 33 -8.56 11.93 -15.73
CA ALA A 33 -7.55 11.00 -15.23
C ALA A 33 -8.17 9.84 -14.43
N LEU A 34 -9.21 10.12 -13.63
CA LEU A 34 -9.97 9.10 -12.91
C LEU A 34 -10.69 8.12 -13.86
N ALA A 35 -11.35 8.64 -14.89
CA ALA A 35 -12.03 7.82 -15.89
C ALA A 35 -11.06 6.98 -16.71
N ASP A 36 -9.91 7.56 -17.09
CA ASP A 36 -8.84 6.85 -17.79
C ASP A 36 -8.21 5.77 -16.91
N GLY A 37 -8.04 6.04 -15.60
CA GLY A 37 -7.65 5.03 -14.63
C GLY A 37 -8.62 3.84 -14.60
N PHE A 38 -9.93 4.08 -14.59
CA PHE A 38 -10.94 3.02 -14.66
C PHE A 38 -10.84 2.21 -15.96
N ARG A 39 -10.68 2.88 -17.11
CA ARG A 39 -10.50 2.21 -18.40
C ARG A 39 -9.22 1.36 -18.42
N CYS A 40 -8.14 1.88 -17.84
CA CYS A 40 -6.86 1.17 -17.72
C CYS A 40 -7.01 -0.12 -16.92
N ILE A 41 -7.62 -0.08 -15.72
CA ILE A 41 -7.81 -1.29 -14.91
C ILE A 41 -8.86 -2.25 -15.50
N GLY A 42 -9.84 -1.74 -16.26
CA GLY A 42 -10.79 -2.56 -17.02
C GLY A 42 -10.10 -3.35 -18.13
N ARG A 43 -9.16 -2.71 -18.85
CA ARG A 43 -8.34 -3.35 -19.90
C ARG A 43 -7.30 -4.30 -19.32
N TYR A 44 -6.58 -3.86 -18.28
CA TYR A 44 -5.50 -4.58 -17.63
C TYR A 44 -5.88 -4.93 -16.19
N LYS A 45 -6.77 -5.91 -16.05
CA LYS A 45 -7.29 -6.40 -14.76
C LYS A 45 -6.19 -6.75 -13.75
N ARG A 46 -5.00 -7.13 -14.23
CA ARG A 46 -3.82 -7.42 -13.40
C ARG A 46 -3.47 -6.32 -12.41
N ILE A 47 -3.76 -5.04 -12.72
CA ILE A 47 -3.40 -3.92 -11.84
C ILE A 47 -4.10 -4.06 -10.49
N TRP A 48 -5.42 -4.22 -10.50
CA TRP A 48 -6.19 -4.34 -9.27
C TRP A 48 -6.15 -5.75 -8.67
N ILE A 49 -6.05 -6.79 -9.52
CA ILE A 49 -5.91 -8.18 -9.05
C ILE A 49 -4.64 -8.34 -8.22
N THR A 50 -3.52 -7.73 -8.63
CA THR A 50 -2.26 -7.80 -7.88
C THR A 50 -2.43 -7.26 -6.46
N PHE A 51 -3.04 -6.09 -6.30
CA PHE A 51 -3.32 -5.53 -4.98
C PHE A 51 -4.31 -6.36 -4.16
N SER A 52 -5.31 -6.92 -4.83
CA SER A 52 -6.32 -7.77 -4.17
C SER A 52 -5.70 -9.07 -3.65
N LEU A 53 -4.84 -9.72 -4.44
CA LEU A 53 -4.15 -10.95 -4.05
C LEU A 53 -3.17 -10.71 -2.89
N LEU A 54 -2.43 -9.60 -2.91
CA LEU A 54 -1.52 -9.24 -1.82
C LEU A 54 -2.30 -8.95 -0.52
N GLY A 55 -3.37 -8.16 -0.61
CA GLY A 55 -4.25 -7.89 0.54
C GLY A 55 -4.93 -9.16 1.06
N PHE A 56 -5.38 -10.04 0.16
CA PHE A 56 -5.99 -11.32 0.50
C PHE A 56 -4.99 -12.26 1.18
N GLY A 57 -3.77 -12.39 0.65
CA GLY A 57 -2.73 -13.21 1.26
C GLY A 57 -2.38 -12.75 2.68
N TYR A 58 -2.28 -11.43 2.89
CA TYR A 58 -2.07 -10.87 4.22
C TYR A 58 -3.24 -11.20 5.17
N PHE A 59 -4.47 -11.05 4.69
CA PHE A 59 -5.67 -11.39 5.46
C PHE A 59 -5.69 -12.87 5.86
N VAL A 60 -5.49 -13.80 4.91
CA VAL A 60 -5.51 -15.25 5.20
C VAL A 60 -4.47 -15.60 6.24
N PHE A 61 -3.25 -15.09 6.12
CA PHE A 61 -2.21 -15.34 7.11
C PHE A 61 -2.56 -14.81 8.49
N GLN A 62 -3.03 -13.56 8.58
CA GLN A 62 -3.48 -12.97 9.84
C GLN A 62 -4.61 -13.78 10.47
N PHE A 63 -5.58 -14.20 9.66
CA PHE A 63 -6.71 -15.00 10.13
C PHE A 63 -6.24 -16.35 10.67
N VAL A 64 -5.43 -17.10 9.92
CA VAL A 64 -4.96 -18.43 10.36
C VAL A 64 -4.03 -18.35 11.57
N THR A 65 -3.17 -17.32 11.66
CA THR A 65 -2.15 -17.24 12.72
C THR A 65 -2.70 -16.72 14.04
N PHE A 66 -3.65 -15.77 14.00
CA PHE A 66 -4.09 -15.04 15.20
C PHE A 66 -5.55 -15.27 15.56
N THR A 67 -6.32 -16.01 14.75
CA THR A 67 -7.71 -16.33 15.10
C THR A 67 -7.78 -17.68 15.81
N PRO A 68 -8.18 -17.74 17.08
CA PRO A 68 -8.29 -18.98 17.82
C PRO A 68 -9.55 -19.73 17.39
N ILE A 69 -9.48 -20.51 16.31
CA ILE A 69 -10.56 -21.40 15.89
C ILE A 69 -10.54 -22.60 16.83
N ARG A 70 -11.57 -22.73 17.69
CA ARG A 70 -11.67 -23.84 18.65
C ARG A 70 -12.51 -24.97 18.08
N ASN A 71 -13.61 -24.64 17.40
CA ASN A 71 -14.53 -25.60 16.79
C ASN A 71 -15.06 -25.11 15.43
N TRP A 72 -15.51 -26.03 14.58
CA TRP A 72 -16.15 -25.69 13.29
C TRP A 72 -17.44 -24.86 13.44
N SER A 73 -18.09 -24.92 14.59
CA SER A 73 -19.23 -24.07 14.96
C SER A 73 -18.88 -22.58 15.00
N ASP A 74 -17.60 -22.23 15.18
CA ASP A 74 -17.15 -20.84 15.20
C ASP A 74 -17.21 -20.21 13.78
N LEU A 75 -17.28 -21.04 12.74
CA LEU A 75 -17.40 -20.65 11.33
C LEU A 75 -18.84 -20.76 10.79
N ASP A 76 -19.84 -20.93 11.65
CA ASP A 76 -21.22 -21.09 11.24
C ASP A 76 -21.77 -19.82 10.53
N LEU A 77 -22.16 -19.98 9.27
CA LEU A 77 -22.73 -18.93 8.43
C LEU A 77 -24.13 -18.51 8.89
N ALA A 78 -24.84 -19.33 9.68
CA ALA A 78 -26.14 -18.96 10.23
C ALA A 78 -26.04 -17.73 11.16
N GLN A 79 -24.87 -17.49 11.76
CA GLN A 79 -24.59 -16.31 12.59
C GLN A 79 -24.61 -14.99 11.78
N ILE A 80 -24.54 -15.06 10.44
CA ILE A 80 -24.67 -13.91 9.55
C ILE A 80 -26.13 -13.41 9.52
N ALA A 81 -27.11 -14.32 9.66
CA ALA A 81 -28.53 -14.00 9.53
C ALA A 81 -29.13 -13.28 10.75
N SER A 82 -28.43 -13.25 11.90
CA SER A 82 -28.91 -12.61 13.13
C SER A 82 -28.59 -11.10 13.20
N LEU A 83 -28.97 -10.34 12.16
CA LEU A 83 -28.71 -8.89 12.03
C LEU A 83 -29.22 -8.06 13.22
N SER A 84 -30.29 -8.50 13.88
CA SER A 84 -30.88 -7.83 15.05
C SER A 84 -29.98 -7.84 16.28
N GLN A 85 -28.97 -8.71 16.33
CA GLN A 85 -28.02 -8.87 17.43
C GLN A 85 -26.66 -8.22 17.13
N TRP A 86 -26.57 -7.36 16.11
CA TRP A 86 -25.32 -6.69 15.75
C TRP A 86 -25.07 -5.47 16.63
N TYR A 87 -23.82 -5.27 17.03
CA TYR A 87 -23.41 -4.13 17.82
C TYR A 87 -23.01 -2.96 16.91
N TRP A 88 -23.87 -1.96 16.77
CA TRP A 88 -23.53 -0.80 15.93
C TRP A 88 -22.61 0.17 16.69
N PRO A 89 -21.37 0.39 16.20
CA PRO A 89 -20.36 1.18 16.90
C PRO A 89 -20.72 2.67 16.91
N ARG A 90 -20.15 3.40 17.88
CA ARG A 90 -20.31 4.87 17.95
C ARG A 90 -19.41 5.55 16.94
N PHE A 91 -19.83 6.72 16.45
CA PHE A 91 -19.03 7.53 15.52
C PHE A 91 -17.61 7.81 16.06
N THR A 92 -17.47 8.08 17.36
CA THR A 92 -16.19 8.37 18.00
C THR A 92 -15.22 7.18 17.98
N GLU A 93 -15.71 5.95 18.03
CA GLU A 93 -14.88 4.73 17.95
C GLU A 93 -14.32 4.60 16.52
N ILE A 94 -15.20 4.76 15.53
CA ILE A 94 -14.84 4.71 14.11
C ILE A 94 -13.87 5.86 13.73
N TRP A 95 -14.12 7.07 14.21
CA TRP A 95 -13.30 8.24 13.89
C TRP A 95 -11.89 8.15 14.48
N ARG A 96 -11.68 7.41 15.57
CA ARG A 96 -10.34 7.22 16.16
C ARG A 96 -9.51 6.21 15.37
N GLU A 97 -10.14 5.19 14.79
CA GLU A 97 -9.41 4.08 14.14
C GLU A 97 -9.16 4.29 12.64
N THR A 98 -9.97 5.10 11.97
CA THR A 98 -9.99 5.17 10.49
C THR A 98 -9.06 6.18 9.82
N PRO A 99 -8.72 7.35 10.40
CA PRO A 99 -7.94 8.37 9.68
C PRO A 99 -6.51 7.95 9.34
N LEU A 100 -5.81 7.28 10.27
CA LEU A 100 -4.43 6.85 10.05
C LEU A 100 -4.34 5.78 8.94
N PRO A 101 -5.11 4.67 8.98
CA PRO A 101 -5.12 3.70 7.88
C PRO A 101 -5.52 4.31 6.53
N ALA A 102 -6.42 5.31 6.53
CA ALA A 102 -6.80 6.01 5.31
C ALA A 102 -5.64 6.84 4.75
N LEU A 103 -4.93 7.59 5.60
CA LEU A 103 -3.75 8.36 5.24
C LEU A 103 -2.63 7.47 4.68
N GLU A 104 -2.40 6.31 5.29
CA GLU A 104 -1.45 5.31 4.79
C GLU A 104 -1.87 4.75 3.43
N GLY A 105 -3.17 4.56 3.21
CA GLY A 105 -3.72 4.19 1.91
C GLY A 105 -3.39 5.22 0.83
N VAL A 106 -3.55 6.52 1.14
CA VAL A 106 -3.21 7.62 0.24
C VAL A 106 -1.71 7.66 -0.04
N ALA A 107 -0.87 7.61 1.01
CA ALA A 107 0.58 7.59 0.88
C ALA A 107 1.06 6.40 0.03
N GLY A 108 0.47 5.23 0.25
CA GLY A 108 0.80 4.01 -0.49
C GLY A 108 0.67 4.16 -2.02
N ILE A 109 -0.28 4.95 -2.52
CA ILE A 109 -0.44 5.20 -3.96
C ILE A 109 0.85 5.75 -4.61
N PHE A 110 1.69 6.44 -3.85
CA PHE A 110 2.88 7.13 -4.36
C PHE A 110 4.18 6.37 -4.19
N ASP A 111 4.22 5.39 -3.30
CA ASP A 111 5.49 4.73 -2.91
C ASP A 111 5.36 3.21 -2.81
N ASN A 112 4.60 2.73 -1.82
CA ASN A 112 4.32 1.31 -1.63
C ASN A 112 2.85 1.08 -1.27
N ALA A 113 2.04 0.72 -2.26
CA ALA A 113 0.58 0.73 -2.14
C ALA A 113 0.01 -0.49 -1.40
N THR A 114 0.83 -1.48 -1.04
CA THR A 114 0.33 -2.69 -0.38
C THR A 114 1.38 -3.43 0.43
N THR A 115 0.91 -4.15 1.45
CA THR A 115 1.73 -5.08 2.22
C THR A 115 2.02 -6.31 1.37
N THR A 116 3.30 -6.65 1.21
CA THR A 116 3.72 -7.82 0.41
C THR A 116 3.81 -9.10 1.23
N TYR A 117 3.97 -9.00 2.54
CA TYR A 117 3.88 -10.12 3.47
C TYR A 117 2.44 -10.71 3.48
N PRO A 118 2.25 -12.04 3.47
CA PRO A 118 3.26 -13.12 3.50
C PRO A 118 3.73 -13.55 2.09
N LEU A 119 3.13 -13.06 1.01
CA LEU A 119 3.47 -13.48 -0.35
C LEU A 119 4.89 -13.09 -0.78
N SER A 120 5.54 -12.22 -0.02
CA SER A 120 6.98 -11.96 -0.10
C SER A 120 7.82 -13.22 0.00
N VAL A 121 7.37 -14.27 0.71
CA VAL A 121 8.03 -15.59 0.77
C VAL A 121 8.15 -16.20 -0.63
N VAL A 122 7.06 -16.20 -1.39
CA VAL A 122 7.03 -16.73 -2.76
C VAL A 122 7.96 -15.92 -3.66
N ALA A 123 7.94 -14.59 -3.52
CA ALA A 123 8.83 -13.72 -4.27
C ALA A 123 10.32 -13.92 -3.90
N ALA A 124 10.63 -14.18 -2.63
CA ALA A 124 11.99 -14.50 -2.18
C ALA A 124 12.47 -15.82 -2.80
N VAL A 125 11.63 -16.86 -2.83
CA VAL A 125 11.94 -18.12 -3.55
C VAL A 125 12.20 -17.86 -5.04
N PHE A 126 11.33 -17.09 -5.72
CA PHE A 126 11.52 -16.76 -7.13
C PHE A 126 12.78 -15.94 -7.40
N MET A 127 13.15 -15.04 -6.48
CA MET A 127 14.42 -14.32 -6.55
C MET A 127 15.61 -15.29 -6.41
N LEU A 128 15.58 -16.20 -5.44
CA LEU A 128 16.68 -17.17 -5.23
C LEU A 128 16.86 -18.12 -6.42
N VAL A 129 15.77 -18.60 -7.01
CA VAL A 129 15.78 -19.51 -8.18
C VAL A 129 16.04 -18.77 -9.50
N ASN A 130 16.21 -17.44 -9.48
CA ASN A 130 16.41 -16.61 -10.68
C ASN A 130 15.28 -16.79 -11.72
N TRP A 131 14.04 -16.82 -11.26
CA TRP A 131 12.87 -16.98 -12.12
C TRP A 131 12.83 -15.91 -13.22
N ARG A 132 12.64 -16.35 -14.48
CA ARG A 132 12.67 -15.51 -15.70
C ARG A 132 13.94 -14.65 -15.89
N GLY A 133 15.04 -14.99 -15.21
CA GLY A 133 16.29 -14.22 -15.27
C GLY A 133 16.25 -12.90 -14.49
N LEU A 134 15.25 -12.69 -13.61
CA LEU A 134 15.05 -11.43 -12.89
C LEU A 134 16.17 -11.13 -11.90
N HIS A 135 16.67 -12.14 -11.20
CA HIS A 135 17.80 -11.99 -10.30
C HIS A 135 19.04 -11.54 -11.07
N GLY A 136 19.35 -12.20 -12.19
CA GLY A 136 20.46 -11.78 -13.05
C GLY A 136 20.28 -10.36 -13.61
N ALA A 137 19.06 -9.98 -13.98
CA ALA A 137 18.74 -8.63 -14.43
C ALA A 137 18.95 -7.58 -13.33
N LEU A 138 18.55 -7.89 -12.09
CA LEU A 138 18.76 -7.04 -10.93
C LEU A 138 20.25 -6.84 -10.64
N VAL A 139 21.02 -7.92 -10.53
CA VAL A 139 22.47 -7.85 -10.26
C VAL A 139 23.19 -7.02 -11.33
N ARG A 140 22.86 -7.24 -12.62
CA ARG A 140 23.43 -6.44 -13.71
C ARG A 140 23.04 -4.96 -13.61
N ALA A 141 21.78 -4.67 -13.29
CA ALA A 141 21.30 -3.30 -13.13
C ALA A 141 22.00 -2.59 -11.96
N LEU A 142 22.16 -3.27 -10.82
CA LEU A 142 22.85 -2.77 -9.64
C LEU A 142 24.33 -2.52 -9.93
N ARG A 143 25.02 -3.49 -10.52
CA ARG A 143 26.44 -3.36 -10.88
C ARG A 143 26.67 -2.21 -11.86
N LYS A 144 25.82 -2.09 -12.88
CA LYS A 144 25.94 -1.02 -13.90
C LYS A 144 25.75 0.37 -13.31
N ARG A 145 24.86 0.53 -12.32
CA ARG A 145 24.51 1.84 -11.76
C ARG A 145 25.39 2.23 -10.56
N TYR A 146 25.58 1.32 -9.61
CA TYR A 146 26.23 1.59 -8.33
C TYR A 146 27.66 1.05 -8.26
N GLY A 147 28.15 0.37 -9.30
CA GLY A 147 29.48 -0.22 -9.32
C GLY A 147 29.66 -1.22 -8.17
N PHE A 148 30.72 -1.04 -7.38
CA PHE A 148 31.02 -1.88 -6.21
C PHE A 148 29.91 -1.85 -5.15
N TRP A 149 29.33 -0.67 -4.88
CA TRP A 149 28.24 -0.51 -3.92
C TRP A 149 26.98 -1.30 -4.30
N GLY A 150 26.83 -1.63 -5.59
CA GLY A 150 25.75 -2.51 -6.07
C GLY A 150 25.80 -3.90 -5.45
N TYR A 151 26.99 -4.44 -5.14
CA TYR A 151 27.11 -5.73 -4.46
C TYR A 151 26.69 -5.66 -3.00
N LEU A 152 26.98 -4.56 -2.30
CA LEU A 152 26.56 -4.36 -0.92
C LEU A 152 25.04 -4.24 -0.82
N VAL A 153 24.43 -3.45 -1.70
CA VAL A 153 22.95 -3.33 -1.79
C VAL A 153 22.32 -4.69 -2.07
N TYR A 154 22.90 -5.45 -2.99
CA TYR A 154 22.45 -6.79 -3.30
C TYR A 154 22.58 -7.76 -2.11
N LEU A 155 23.67 -7.70 -1.35
CA LEU A 155 23.86 -8.51 -0.15
C LEU A 155 22.80 -8.20 0.92
N ILE A 156 22.53 -6.92 1.17
CA ILE A 156 21.46 -6.49 2.10
C ILE A 156 20.10 -7.03 1.63
N LEU A 157 19.82 -6.93 0.34
CA LEU A 157 18.59 -7.48 -0.25
C LEU A 157 18.50 -9.01 -0.07
N LEU A 158 19.61 -9.74 -0.25
CA LEU A 158 19.63 -11.19 -0.09
C LEU A 158 19.39 -11.61 1.37
N LEU A 159 20.06 -10.95 2.32
CA LEU A 159 19.88 -11.20 3.75
C LEU A 159 18.46 -10.90 4.20
N SER A 160 17.88 -9.79 3.73
CA SER A 160 16.48 -9.45 4.01
C SER A 160 15.47 -10.39 3.34
N ALA A 161 15.77 -10.92 2.15
CA ALA A 161 14.97 -11.95 1.50
C ALA A 161 14.97 -13.25 2.32
N LEU A 162 16.13 -13.67 2.83
CA LEU A 162 16.25 -14.81 3.75
C LEU A 162 15.46 -14.56 5.04
N ALA A 163 15.54 -13.36 5.62
CA ALA A 163 14.71 -13.01 6.78
C ALA A 163 13.20 -13.09 6.47
N SER A 164 12.76 -12.69 5.27
CA SER A 164 11.37 -12.81 4.84
C SER A 164 10.91 -14.27 4.71
N LEU A 165 11.80 -15.19 4.29
CA LEU A 165 11.52 -16.63 4.31
C LEU A 165 11.36 -17.19 5.74
N LEU A 166 12.16 -16.69 6.69
CA LEU A 166 12.13 -17.13 8.08
C LEU A 166 10.94 -16.55 8.86
N LYS A 167 10.47 -15.35 8.48
CA LYS A 167 9.43 -14.61 9.22
C LYS A 167 8.14 -15.42 9.46
N PRO A 168 7.50 -16.07 8.48
CA PRO A 168 6.31 -16.88 8.75
C PRO A 168 6.57 -18.02 9.74
N ILE A 169 7.75 -18.66 9.67
CA ILE A 169 8.11 -19.76 10.58
C ILE A 169 8.21 -19.23 12.01
N VAL A 170 8.89 -18.09 12.19
CA VAL A 170 9.03 -17.43 13.50
C VAL A 170 7.65 -17.08 14.04
N PHE A 171 6.81 -16.39 13.26
CA PHE A 171 5.48 -15.96 13.69
C PHE A 171 4.50 -17.10 13.94
N TRP A 172 4.57 -18.19 13.15
CA TRP A 172 3.77 -19.38 13.36
C TRP A 172 4.15 -20.12 14.64
N ARG A 173 5.45 -20.17 14.98
CA ARG A 173 5.97 -20.87 16.16
C ARG A 173 5.92 -20.03 17.44
N LEU A 174 5.62 -18.72 17.35
CA LEU A 174 5.51 -17.83 18.52
C LEU A 174 4.63 -18.40 19.66
N PRO A 175 3.43 -18.97 19.39
CA PRO A 175 2.60 -19.54 20.45
C PRO A 175 3.25 -20.73 21.14
N GLU A 176 3.93 -21.61 20.40
CA GLU A 176 4.61 -22.78 20.95
C GLU A 176 5.85 -22.38 21.77
N TRP A 177 6.60 -21.39 21.30
CA TRP A 177 7.80 -20.91 22.01
C TRP A 177 7.47 -20.09 23.26
N SER A 178 6.24 -19.60 23.41
CA SER A 178 5.77 -18.88 24.60
C SER A 178 5.95 -19.65 25.92
N GLY A 179 5.96 -20.98 25.85
CA GLY A 179 6.23 -21.85 27.00
C GLY A 179 7.70 -22.22 27.22
N LEU A 180 8.59 -21.91 26.27
CA LEU A 180 10.00 -22.35 26.27
C LEU A 180 11.00 -21.20 26.41
N VAL A 181 10.66 -20.02 25.91
CA VAL A 181 11.53 -18.83 25.89
C VAL A 181 10.85 -17.71 26.66
N PRO A 182 11.57 -16.93 27.49
CA PRO A 182 11.00 -15.76 28.14
C PRO A 182 10.35 -14.82 27.12
N ALA A 183 9.20 -14.23 27.47
CA ALA A 183 8.43 -13.36 26.58
C ALA A 183 9.29 -12.23 25.95
N ALA A 184 10.21 -11.65 26.71
CA ALA A 184 11.16 -10.66 26.21
C ALA A 184 12.07 -11.19 25.10
N GLY A 185 12.53 -12.44 25.20
CA GLY A 185 13.33 -13.09 24.17
C GLY A 185 12.53 -13.30 22.87
N LEU A 186 11.27 -13.68 22.98
CA LEU A 186 10.37 -13.85 21.83
C LEU A 186 10.09 -12.54 21.10
N LEU A 187 9.84 -11.47 21.85
CA LEU A 187 9.62 -10.14 21.29
C LEU A 187 10.88 -9.59 20.60
N ARG A 188 12.07 -9.86 21.14
CA ARG A 188 13.34 -9.51 20.49
C ARG A 188 13.52 -10.24 19.17
N ILE A 189 13.33 -11.56 19.15
CA ILE A 189 13.47 -12.38 17.94
C ILE A 189 12.47 -11.93 16.86
N SER A 190 11.19 -11.78 17.22
CA SER A 190 10.15 -11.38 16.27
C SER A 190 10.39 -9.98 15.71
N ALA A 191 10.77 -9.02 16.56
CA ALA A 191 11.07 -7.65 16.14
C ALA A 191 12.30 -7.57 15.22
N THR A 192 13.37 -8.31 15.52
CA THR A 192 14.58 -8.35 14.67
C THR A 192 14.28 -8.97 13.31
N VAL A 193 13.57 -10.11 13.27
CA VAL A 193 13.20 -10.77 12.01
C VAL A 193 12.24 -9.92 11.20
N ASP A 194 11.26 -9.27 11.84
CA ASP A 194 10.34 -8.36 11.16
C ASP A 194 11.06 -7.14 10.57
N ALA A 195 11.98 -6.53 11.32
CA ALA A 195 12.77 -5.40 10.85
C ALA A 195 13.69 -5.78 9.67
N ALA A 196 14.34 -6.95 9.72
CA ALA A 196 15.19 -7.43 8.63
C ALA A 196 14.38 -7.80 7.37
N ALA A 197 13.26 -8.49 7.53
CA ALA A 197 12.36 -8.88 6.44
C ALA A 197 11.70 -7.67 5.77
N PHE A 198 11.41 -6.62 6.54
CA PHE A 198 10.77 -5.39 6.07
C PHE A 198 11.51 -4.75 4.88
N ILE A 199 12.85 -4.77 4.86
CA ILE A 199 13.64 -4.21 3.76
C ILE A 199 13.27 -4.87 2.43
N PHE A 200 13.25 -6.22 2.40
CA PHE A 200 12.90 -6.97 1.21
C PHE A 200 11.42 -6.78 0.84
N GLU A 201 10.52 -6.87 1.83
CA GLU A 201 9.08 -6.69 1.64
C GLU A 201 8.74 -5.33 1.03
N TYR A 202 9.41 -4.27 1.51
CA TYR A 202 9.23 -2.92 1.02
C TYR A 202 9.74 -2.77 -0.42
N LEU A 203 10.96 -3.21 -0.69
CA LEU A 203 11.57 -3.12 -2.02
C LEU A 203 10.79 -3.95 -3.06
N LEU A 204 10.25 -5.09 -2.65
CA LEU A 204 9.33 -5.88 -3.46
C LEU A 204 8.04 -5.11 -3.78
N GLY A 205 7.46 -4.42 -2.79
CA GLY A 205 6.28 -3.59 -2.97
C GLY A 205 6.51 -2.46 -3.97
N VAL A 206 7.63 -1.74 -3.83
CA VAL A 206 8.07 -0.71 -4.78
C VAL A 206 8.30 -1.31 -6.17
N TYR A 207 8.95 -2.48 -6.28
CA TYR A 207 9.14 -3.15 -7.57
C TYR A 207 7.81 -3.49 -8.25
N ILE A 208 6.86 -4.06 -7.51
CA ILE A 208 5.51 -4.37 -8.01
C ILE A 208 4.83 -3.08 -8.47
N GLN A 209 4.94 -2.00 -7.70
CA GLN A 209 4.34 -0.71 -8.07
C GLN A 209 4.97 -0.11 -9.32
N VAL A 210 6.30 -0.15 -9.47
CA VAL A 210 7.00 0.26 -10.69
C VAL A 210 6.52 -0.57 -11.88
N TYR A 211 6.39 -1.89 -11.73
CA TYR A 211 5.81 -2.75 -12.76
C TYR A 211 4.39 -2.31 -13.13
N LEU A 212 3.50 -2.07 -12.17
CA LEU A 212 2.14 -1.62 -12.43
C LEU A 212 2.07 -0.23 -13.08
N ILE A 213 2.97 0.69 -12.71
CA ILE A 213 3.14 1.98 -13.40
C ILE A 213 3.52 1.73 -14.86
N THR A 214 4.46 0.83 -15.15
CA THR A 214 4.84 0.51 -16.55
C THR A 214 3.70 -0.13 -17.34
N VAL A 215 2.84 -0.95 -16.71
CA VAL A 215 1.61 -1.46 -17.35
C VAL A 215 0.67 -0.30 -17.72
N CYS A 216 0.48 0.66 -16.81
CA CYS A 216 -0.37 1.83 -17.06
C CYS A 216 0.19 2.69 -18.21
N LEU A 217 1.50 2.89 -18.28
CA LEU A 217 2.12 3.61 -19.39
C LEU A 217 1.93 2.92 -20.73
N ALA A 218 2.09 1.60 -20.77
CA ALA A 218 1.89 0.83 -21.99
C ALA A 218 0.44 0.97 -22.48
N TRP A 219 -0.53 1.02 -21.56
CA TRP A 219 -1.91 1.37 -21.88
C TRP A 219 -2.04 2.77 -22.47
N ILE A 220 -1.49 3.80 -21.80
CA ILE A 220 -1.56 5.20 -22.27
C ILE A 220 -0.94 5.35 -23.67
N LYS A 221 0.14 4.61 -23.95
CA LYS A 221 0.84 4.62 -25.25
C LYS A 221 0.22 3.70 -26.30
N GLY A 222 -0.75 2.86 -25.95
CA GLY A 222 -1.37 1.90 -26.87
C GLY A 222 -0.44 0.76 -27.33
N VAL A 223 0.60 0.43 -26.54
CA VAL A 223 1.62 -0.57 -26.92
C VAL A 223 1.30 -1.92 -26.28
N SER A 224 1.38 -3.00 -27.06
CA SER A 224 1.32 -4.38 -26.57
C SER A 224 2.72 -4.83 -26.11
N PHE A 225 2.76 -5.74 -25.13
CA PHE A 225 4.02 -6.21 -24.56
C PHE A 225 3.90 -7.67 -24.12
N GLU A 226 5.00 -8.40 -24.21
CA GLU A 226 5.15 -9.69 -23.57
C GLU A 226 5.47 -9.53 -22.08
N GLU A 227 4.93 -10.39 -21.25
CA GLU A 227 5.01 -10.24 -19.80
C GLU A 227 6.44 -10.36 -19.26
N GLY A 228 7.20 -11.32 -19.79
CA GLY A 228 8.60 -11.53 -19.38
C GLY A 228 9.47 -10.30 -19.67
N GLU A 229 9.26 -9.66 -20.83
CA GLU A 229 9.98 -8.44 -21.19
C GLU A 229 9.56 -7.25 -20.33
N LEU A 230 8.26 -7.12 -20.02
CA LEU A 230 7.81 -6.04 -19.15
C LEU A 230 8.38 -6.17 -17.73
N PHE A 231 8.46 -7.38 -17.16
CA PHE A 231 9.10 -7.58 -15.85
C PHE A 231 10.58 -7.20 -15.86
N ARG A 232 11.32 -7.56 -16.92
CA ARG A 232 12.73 -7.17 -17.10
C ARG A 232 12.89 -5.66 -17.32
N PHE A 233 11.97 -5.05 -18.06
CA PHE A 233 11.94 -3.61 -18.25
C PHE A 233 11.67 -2.88 -16.92
N ALA A 234 10.66 -3.32 -16.17
CA ALA A 234 10.36 -2.80 -14.83
C ALA A 234 11.55 -2.97 -13.88
N MET A 235 12.29 -4.08 -13.96
CA MET A 235 13.51 -4.30 -13.14
C MET A 235 14.60 -3.27 -13.45
N ARG A 236 14.78 -2.92 -14.73
CA ARG A 236 15.70 -1.86 -15.14
C ARG A 236 15.25 -0.47 -14.68
N ARG A 237 13.94 -0.20 -14.62
CA ARG A 237 13.41 1.06 -14.08
C ARG A 237 13.49 1.12 -12.56
N PHE A 238 13.28 -0.02 -11.90
CA PHE A 238 13.37 -0.16 -10.46
C PHE A 238 14.76 0.23 -9.92
N SER A 239 15.85 -0.05 -10.65
CA SER A 239 17.18 0.40 -10.22
C SER A 239 17.33 1.92 -10.17
N TYR A 240 16.49 2.69 -10.87
CA TYR A 240 16.43 4.16 -10.74
C TYR A 240 15.65 4.60 -9.51
N VAL A 241 14.59 3.87 -9.18
CA VAL A 241 13.76 4.13 -8.00
C VAL A 241 14.45 3.66 -6.72
N LEU A 242 15.39 2.72 -6.81
CA LEU A 242 16.01 2.06 -5.66
C LEU A 242 16.70 3.03 -4.70
N GLU A 243 17.29 4.11 -5.20
CA GLU A 243 17.92 5.14 -4.37
C GLU A 243 16.89 5.84 -3.47
N TRP A 244 15.76 6.26 -4.07
CA TRP A 244 14.63 6.82 -3.34
C TRP A 244 14.03 5.81 -2.35
N ALA A 245 13.75 4.59 -2.82
CA ALA A 245 13.19 3.54 -2.00
C ALA A 245 14.11 3.18 -0.82
N GLY A 246 15.42 3.19 -1.03
CA GLY A 246 16.43 2.98 0.02
C GLY A 246 16.39 4.09 1.09
N ILE A 247 16.22 5.35 0.69
CA ILE A 247 16.03 6.46 1.63
C ILE A 247 14.75 6.27 2.44
N VAL A 248 13.62 5.94 1.78
CA VAL A 248 12.36 5.76 2.51
C VAL A 248 12.43 4.55 3.46
N VAL A 249 13.06 3.45 3.04
CA VAL A 249 13.32 2.29 3.90
C VAL A 249 14.21 2.67 5.09
N ALA A 250 15.30 3.41 4.86
CA ALA A 250 16.20 3.84 5.91
C ALA A 250 15.49 4.73 6.92
N VAL A 251 14.75 5.76 6.46
CA VAL A 251 13.99 6.66 7.33
C VAL A 251 12.88 5.90 8.08
N SER A 252 12.14 5.01 7.41
CA SER A 252 11.14 4.14 8.06
C SER A 252 11.76 3.24 9.11
N THR A 253 12.95 2.70 8.82
CA THR A 253 13.69 1.86 9.76
C THR A 253 14.10 2.67 10.97
N LEU A 254 14.65 3.87 10.79
CA LEU A 254 15.10 4.74 11.87
C LEU A 254 13.96 5.27 12.74
N ILE A 255 12.83 5.66 12.14
CA ILE A 255 11.72 6.31 12.87
C ILE A 255 10.75 5.29 13.46
N VAL A 256 10.52 4.16 12.78
CA VAL A 256 9.47 3.20 13.16
C VAL A 256 10.07 1.91 13.73
N ARG A 257 10.99 1.27 13.00
CA ARG A 257 11.41 -0.11 13.31
C ARG A 257 12.49 -0.17 14.38
N LEU A 258 13.51 0.67 14.27
CA LEU A 258 14.63 0.72 15.20
C LEU A 258 14.15 1.02 16.63
N PRO A 259 13.30 2.03 16.89
CA PRO A 259 12.91 2.29 18.26
C PRO A 259 11.93 1.22 18.79
N LEU A 260 11.18 0.52 17.93
CA LEU A 260 10.42 -0.68 18.32
C LEU A 260 11.35 -1.85 18.72
N VAL A 261 12.39 -2.12 17.93
CA VAL A 261 13.42 -3.11 18.27
C VAL A 261 14.10 -2.73 19.58
N LEU A 262 14.57 -1.48 19.70
CA LEU A 262 15.22 -1.00 20.92
C LEU A 262 14.31 -1.12 22.14
N ALA A 263 13.01 -0.85 22.04
CA ALA A 263 12.08 -1.03 23.15
C ALA A 263 12.13 -2.45 23.73
N TYR A 264 12.23 -3.48 22.88
CA TYR A 264 12.32 -4.87 23.34
C TYR A 264 13.71 -5.25 23.85
N PHE A 265 14.77 -4.56 23.42
CA PHE A 265 16.14 -4.81 23.87
C PHE A 265 16.51 -4.05 25.15
N THR A 266 16.07 -2.79 25.29
CA THR A 266 16.46 -1.87 26.37
C THR A 266 15.29 -1.44 27.28
N ASN A 267 14.09 -2.00 27.11
CA ASN A 267 12.89 -1.73 27.93
C ASN A 267 12.53 -0.24 28.02
N ILE A 268 12.61 0.50 26.91
CA ILE A 268 12.20 1.91 26.88
C ILE A 268 10.67 2.00 27.03
N PRO A 269 10.15 2.74 28.04
CA PRO A 269 8.71 2.88 28.25
C PRO A 269 8.07 3.78 27.16
N GLY A 270 6.78 3.56 26.87
CA GLY A 270 5.98 4.44 26.00
C GLY A 270 6.27 4.33 24.50
N VAL A 271 7.01 3.31 24.06
CA VAL A 271 7.39 3.18 22.65
C VAL A 271 6.20 2.97 21.71
N LEU A 272 5.22 2.18 22.15
CA LEU A 272 4.03 1.92 21.34
C LEU A 272 3.15 3.17 21.18
N ASP A 273 3.28 4.15 22.07
CA ASP A 273 2.48 5.38 22.07
C ASP A 273 2.94 6.38 20.99
N TYR A 274 4.23 6.38 20.62
CA TYR A 274 4.73 7.24 19.54
C TYR A 274 4.53 6.63 18.15
N LEU A 275 4.26 5.32 18.06
CA LEU A 275 4.17 4.59 16.79
C LEU A 275 3.11 5.18 15.83
N PRO A 276 1.90 5.58 16.29
CA PRO A 276 0.93 6.25 15.42
C PRO A 276 1.48 7.56 14.84
N VAL A 277 2.16 8.38 15.65
CA VAL A 277 2.74 9.66 15.21
C VAL A 277 3.83 9.44 14.17
N ALA A 278 4.70 8.46 14.40
CA ALA A 278 5.72 8.04 13.44
C ALA A 278 5.12 7.63 12.08
N ARG A 279 4.02 6.87 12.09
CA ARG A 279 3.31 6.45 10.86
C ARG A 279 2.63 7.62 10.14
N VAL A 280 2.07 8.59 10.88
CA VAL A 280 1.54 9.84 10.30
C VAL A 280 2.67 10.63 9.63
N LEU A 281 3.81 10.79 10.30
CA LEU A 281 4.97 11.50 9.77
C LEU A 281 5.47 10.86 8.47
N MET A 282 5.65 9.54 8.46
CA MET A 282 6.07 8.79 7.27
C MET A 282 5.07 8.95 6.12
N SER A 283 3.78 8.82 6.40
CA SER A 283 2.73 9.00 5.36
C SER A 283 2.73 10.43 4.81
N GLY A 284 2.92 11.43 5.68
CA GLY A 284 3.04 12.83 5.31
C GLY A 284 4.26 13.09 4.41
N LEU A 285 5.42 12.52 4.75
CA LEU A 285 6.63 12.62 3.93
C LEU A 285 6.44 11.99 2.55
N ILE A 286 5.83 10.80 2.47
CA ILE A 286 5.57 10.13 1.19
C ILE A 286 4.62 10.97 0.32
N ILE A 287 3.55 11.51 0.90
CA ILE A 287 2.60 12.38 0.18
C ILE A 287 3.29 13.67 -0.27
N ALA A 288 4.14 14.25 0.59
CA ALA A 288 4.90 15.45 0.26
C ALA A 288 5.78 15.22 -0.99
N PHE A 289 6.38 14.03 -1.14
CA PHE A 289 7.22 13.67 -2.29
C PHE A 289 6.52 12.77 -3.34
N CYS A 290 5.20 12.88 -3.44
CA CYS A 290 4.33 11.96 -4.20
C CYS A 290 4.71 11.70 -5.67
N SER A 291 5.44 12.61 -6.32
CA SER A 291 5.82 12.47 -7.73
C SER A 291 7.25 12.01 -7.98
N VAL A 292 8.08 11.86 -6.95
CA VAL A 292 9.50 11.48 -7.09
C VAL A 292 9.63 10.07 -7.67
N GLN A 293 8.93 9.10 -7.09
CA GLN A 293 8.97 7.71 -7.53
C GLN A 293 8.53 7.54 -9.00
N ILE A 294 7.41 8.17 -9.38
CA ILE A 294 6.94 8.09 -10.76
C ILE A 294 7.91 8.81 -11.72
N SER A 295 8.50 9.96 -11.36
CA SER A 295 9.50 10.60 -12.22
C SER A 295 10.71 9.71 -12.46
N LEU A 296 11.25 9.09 -11.39
CA LEU A 296 12.37 8.15 -11.48
C LEU A 296 12.03 6.95 -12.36
N ALA A 297 10.84 6.37 -12.19
CA ALA A 297 10.39 5.23 -12.97
C ALA A 297 10.22 5.55 -14.46
N LEU A 298 9.80 6.77 -14.81
CA LEU A 298 9.47 7.18 -16.18
C LEU A 298 10.67 7.74 -16.94
N HIS A 299 11.44 8.63 -16.31
CA HIS A 299 12.44 9.45 -16.98
C HIS A 299 13.86 8.94 -16.82
N ASN A 300 14.11 7.92 -16.00
CA ASN A 300 15.46 7.43 -15.70
C ASN A 300 16.39 8.55 -15.17
N GLU A 301 15.83 9.51 -14.44
CA GLU A 301 16.55 10.65 -13.87
C GLU A 301 17.41 10.23 -12.68
N THR A 302 18.34 11.10 -12.29
CA THR A 302 18.98 11.04 -10.97
C THR A 302 17.99 11.48 -9.88
N LEU A 303 18.24 11.08 -8.63
CA LEU A 303 17.36 11.46 -7.51
C LEU A 303 17.24 12.99 -7.37
N ILE A 304 18.35 13.72 -7.54
CA ILE A 304 18.38 15.18 -7.45
C ILE A 304 17.50 15.82 -8.53
N GLU A 305 17.58 15.33 -9.76
CA GLU A 305 16.74 15.80 -10.87
C GLU A 305 15.27 15.51 -10.61
N ALA A 306 14.93 14.30 -10.13
CA ALA A 306 13.57 13.93 -9.79
C ALA A 306 12.99 14.81 -8.66
N MET A 307 13.80 15.20 -7.68
CA MET A 307 13.41 16.12 -6.61
C MET A 307 13.15 17.54 -7.13
N ARG A 308 14.00 18.03 -8.04
CA ARG A 308 13.78 19.33 -8.71
C ARG A 308 12.52 19.30 -9.58
N ALA A 309 12.34 18.23 -10.36
CA ALA A 309 11.16 18.01 -11.19
C ALA A 309 9.89 17.93 -10.33
N HIS A 310 9.96 17.32 -9.15
CA HIS A 310 8.87 17.27 -8.19
C HIS A 310 8.46 18.68 -7.71
N VAL A 311 9.41 19.52 -7.29
CA VAL A 311 9.11 20.90 -6.87
C VAL A 311 8.43 21.69 -7.99
N GLN A 312 8.92 21.56 -9.23
CA GLN A 312 8.30 22.20 -10.39
C GLN A 312 6.90 21.66 -10.67
N PHE A 313 6.72 20.33 -10.60
CA PHE A 313 5.43 19.67 -10.80
C PHE A 313 4.39 20.16 -9.79
N VAL A 314 4.74 20.21 -8.51
CA VAL A 314 3.84 20.68 -7.44
C VAL A 314 3.48 22.15 -7.65
N ARG A 315 4.45 23.03 -7.92
CA ARG A 315 4.20 24.46 -8.16
C ARG A 315 3.23 24.70 -9.32
N GLN A 316 3.38 23.96 -10.41
CA GLN A 316 2.55 24.14 -11.61
C GLN A 316 1.17 23.47 -11.50
N ASN A 317 1.04 22.40 -10.72
CA ASN A 317 -0.15 21.55 -10.69
C ASN A 317 -0.78 21.42 -9.30
N ALA A 318 -0.46 22.30 -8.35
CA ALA A 318 -0.91 22.23 -6.96
C ALA A 318 -2.43 22.01 -6.82
N GLY A 319 -3.23 22.73 -7.62
CA GLY A 319 -4.69 22.57 -7.60
C GLY A 319 -5.15 21.17 -8.03
N ARG A 320 -4.60 20.62 -9.12
CA ARG A 320 -4.96 19.26 -9.59
C ARG A 320 -4.46 18.19 -8.62
N LEU A 321 -3.26 18.36 -8.08
CA LEU A 321 -2.71 17.46 -7.08
C LEU A 321 -3.55 17.47 -5.81
N GLY A 322 -3.92 18.65 -5.32
CA GLY A 322 -4.81 18.81 -4.16
C GLY A 322 -6.15 18.10 -4.35
N TRP A 323 -6.81 18.30 -5.51
CA TRP A 323 -8.03 17.57 -5.84
C TRP A 323 -7.85 16.06 -5.90
N PHE A 324 -6.75 15.58 -6.48
CA PHE A 324 -6.45 14.15 -6.54
C PHE A 324 -6.24 13.56 -5.14
N LEU A 325 -5.50 14.24 -4.27
CA LEU A 325 -5.28 13.84 -2.87
C LEU A 325 -6.59 13.82 -2.09
N THR A 326 -7.46 14.83 -2.26
CA THR A 326 -8.79 14.85 -1.64
C THR A 326 -9.62 13.64 -2.06
N ILE A 327 -9.63 13.30 -3.35
CA ILE A 327 -10.36 12.14 -3.86
C ILE A 327 -9.79 10.84 -3.28
N CYS A 328 -8.46 10.69 -3.25
CA CYS A 328 -7.83 9.53 -2.62
C CYS A 328 -8.23 9.43 -1.13
N GLY A 329 -8.15 10.55 -0.40
CA GLY A 329 -8.53 10.63 1.01
C GLY A 329 -9.99 10.24 1.24
N LEU A 330 -10.92 10.75 0.44
CA LEU A 330 -12.35 10.41 0.53
C LEU A 330 -12.60 8.92 0.30
N HIS A 331 -11.96 8.31 -0.71
CA HIS A 331 -12.15 6.90 -1.01
C HIS A 331 -11.55 6.00 0.07
N PHE A 332 -10.31 6.26 0.49
CA PHE A 332 -9.67 5.47 1.53
C PHE A 332 -10.37 5.65 2.88
N LEU A 333 -10.74 6.87 3.26
CA LEU A 333 -11.50 7.12 4.49
C LEU A 333 -12.87 6.44 4.45
N GLY A 334 -13.59 6.55 3.33
CA GLY A 334 -14.89 5.91 3.15
C GLY A 334 -14.83 4.40 3.32
N ILE A 335 -13.88 3.72 2.67
CA ILE A 335 -13.75 2.26 2.83
C ILE A 335 -13.26 1.85 4.22
N MET A 336 -12.39 2.64 4.86
CA MET A 336 -11.95 2.35 6.23
C MET A 336 -13.08 2.53 7.24
N ILE A 337 -13.95 3.53 7.05
CA ILE A 337 -15.18 3.70 7.83
C ILE A 337 -16.11 2.49 7.63
N CYS A 338 -16.36 2.07 6.39
CA CYS A 338 -17.17 0.89 6.12
C CYS A 338 -16.60 -0.37 6.79
N ASP A 339 -15.29 -0.58 6.71
CA ASP A 339 -14.61 -1.70 7.36
C ASP A 339 -14.73 -1.65 8.88
N ALA A 340 -14.44 -0.51 9.50
CA ALA A 340 -14.55 -0.37 10.94
C ALA A 340 -15.99 -0.56 11.43
N VAL A 341 -16.99 -0.02 10.72
CA VAL A 341 -18.42 -0.20 11.07
C VAL A 341 -18.81 -1.67 11.01
N ILE A 342 -18.48 -2.36 9.92
CA ILE A 342 -18.91 -3.74 9.71
C ILE A 342 -18.13 -4.70 10.62
N ARG A 343 -16.82 -4.49 10.82
CA ARG A 343 -16.04 -5.29 11.78
C ARG A 343 -16.59 -5.17 13.19
N SER A 344 -16.90 -3.97 13.66
CA SER A 344 -17.48 -3.78 14.99
C SER A 344 -18.90 -4.34 15.10
N ALA A 345 -19.69 -4.28 14.02
CA ALA A 345 -21.04 -4.85 13.98
C ALA A 345 -21.05 -6.38 14.03
N ILE A 346 -20.10 -7.00 13.34
CA ILE A 346 -19.91 -8.46 13.32
C ILE A 346 -19.39 -8.97 14.67
N ALA A 347 -18.53 -8.20 15.35
CA ALA A 347 -17.86 -8.57 16.60
C ALA A 347 -17.14 -9.94 16.49
N ASP A 348 -17.45 -10.90 17.36
CA ASP A 348 -16.73 -12.17 17.50
C ASP A 348 -17.16 -13.28 16.52
N ARG A 349 -18.07 -13.00 15.58
CA ARG A 349 -18.59 -13.99 14.62
C ARG A 349 -17.57 -14.26 13.51
N LEU A 350 -16.76 -15.31 13.66
CA LEU A 350 -15.58 -15.55 12.81
C LEU A 350 -15.92 -15.80 11.34
N GLY A 351 -16.99 -16.55 11.04
CA GLY A 351 -17.42 -16.81 9.65
C GLY A 351 -17.81 -15.53 8.90
N ALA A 352 -18.59 -14.66 9.54
CA ALA A 352 -18.98 -13.36 9.01
C ALA A 352 -17.75 -12.44 8.84
N LEU A 353 -16.86 -12.41 9.84
CA LEU A 353 -15.62 -11.62 9.80
C LEU A 353 -14.72 -12.06 8.64
N PHE A 354 -14.62 -13.38 8.41
CA PHE A 354 -13.84 -13.95 7.32
C PHE A 354 -14.39 -13.49 5.96
N LEU A 355 -15.70 -13.64 5.73
CA LEU A 355 -16.34 -13.24 4.48
C LEU A 355 -16.24 -11.73 4.23
N TRP A 356 -16.40 -10.91 5.28
CA TRP A 356 -16.23 -9.47 5.19
C TRP A 356 -14.81 -9.08 4.83
N LYS A 357 -13.81 -9.57 5.57
CA LYS A 357 -12.38 -9.29 5.31
C LYS A 357 -11.94 -9.76 3.93
N PHE A 358 -12.45 -10.91 3.47
CA PHE A 358 -12.27 -11.39 2.10
C PHE A 358 -12.75 -10.34 1.11
N SER A 359 -14.03 -9.94 1.21
CA SER A 359 -14.66 -8.96 0.31
C SER A 359 -13.95 -7.60 0.36
N PHE A 360 -13.57 -7.16 1.56
CA PHE A 360 -12.84 -5.91 1.79
C PHE A 360 -11.45 -5.91 1.14
N ALA A 361 -10.73 -7.03 1.15
CA ALA A 361 -9.43 -7.14 0.48
C ALA A 361 -9.53 -6.88 -1.03
N PHE A 362 -10.55 -7.42 -1.69
CA PHE A 362 -10.81 -7.15 -3.12
C PHE A 362 -11.25 -5.71 -3.38
N LEU A 363 -12.15 -5.18 -2.55
CA LEU A 363 -12.61 -3.79 -2.67
C LEU A 363 -11.44 -2.80 -2.53
N ARG A 364 -10.61 -2.99 -1.49
CA ARG A 364 -9.41 -2.18 -1.28
C ARG A 364 -8.43 -2.31 -2.44
N GLY A 365 -8.17 -3.53 -2.91
CA GLY A 365 -7.29 -3.77 -4.06
C GLY A 365 -7.78 -3.11 -5.34
N MET A 366 -9.09 -3.10 -5.58
CA MET A 366 -9.73 -2.39 -6.69
C MET A 366 -9.53 -0.89 -6.61
N ILE A 367 -9.81 -0.29 -5.45
CA ILE A 367 -9.65 1.16 -5.25
C ILE A 367 -8.19 1.57 -5.35
N THR A 368 -7.27 0.84 -4.71
CA THR A 368 -5.83 1.10 -4.80
C THR A 368 -5.34 1.01 -6.24
N GLY A 369 -5.74 -0.04 -6.98
CA GLY A 369 -5.35 -0.21 -8.38
C GLY A 369 -5.89 0.90 -9.29
N TRP A 370 -7.15 1.29 -9.09
CA TRP A 370 -7.78 2.38 -9.82
C TRP A 370 -7.11 3.73 -9.55
N LEU A 371 -6.86 4.06 -8.27
CA LEU A 371 -6.22 5.32 -7.90
C LEU A 371 -4.77 5.38 -8.36
N LEU A 372 -4.01 4.28 -8.31
CA LEU A 372 -2.68 4.21 -8.90
C LEU A 372 -2.72 4.46 -10.41
N ALA A 373 -3.61 3.78 -11.15
CA ALA A 373 -3.74 3.99 -12.59
C ALA A 373 -4.14 5.44 -12.92
N SER A 374 -5.05 6.01 -12.12
CA SER A 374 -5.48 7.40 -12.24
C SER A 374 -4.34 8.38 -11.97
N TRP A 375 -3.48 8.09 -10.99
CA TRP A 375 -2.29 8.87 -10.70
C TRP A 375 -1.33 8.91 -11.90
N VAL A 376 -1.04 7.75 -12.50
CA VAL A 376 -0.19 7.66 -13.68
C VAL A 376 -0.77 8.46 -14.85
N CYS A 377 -2.08 8.37 -15.07
CA CYS A 377 -2.77 9.14 -16.10
C CYS A 377 -2.69 10.65 -15.83
N LEU A 378 -2.93 11.08 -14.59
CA LEU A 378 -2.87 12.49 -14.19
C LEU A 378 -1.46 13.05 -14.38
N PHE A 379 -0.44 12.33 -13.90
CA PHE A 379 0.96 12.73 -14.03
C PHE A 379 1.32 12.95 -15.51
N ARG A 380 0.93 12.02 -16.39
CA ARG A 380 1.22 12.13 -17.83
C ARG A 380 0.46 13.26 -18.51
N GLN A 381 -0.80 13.51 -18.12
CA GLN A 381 -1.59 14.63 -18.64
C GLN A 381 -0.95 15.99 -18.30
N CYS A 382 -0.41 16.13 -17.09
CA CYS A 382 0.29 17.34 -16.67
C CYS A 382 1.60 17.55 -17.44
N GLU A 383 2.36 16.47 -17.68
CA GLU A 383 3.61 16.51 -18.44
C GLU A 383 3.40 16.92 -19.91
N ASN A 384 2.44 16.30 -20.61
CA ASN A 384 2.15 16.63 -22.01
C ASN A 384 1.70 18.09 -22.20
N ARG A 385 0.97 18.66 -21.22
CA ARG A 385 0.57 20.08 -21.27
C ARG A 385 1.78 21.00 -21.17
N ARG A 386 2.78 20.66 -20.35
CA ARG A 386 4.04 21.40 -20.24
C ARG A 386 4.78 21.42 -21.58
N ILE A 387 4.95 20.25 -22.21
CA ILE A 387 5.64 20.13 -23.50
C ILE A 387 4.95 20.97 -24.59
N ASN A 388 3.61 20.97 -24.63
CA ASN A 388 2.87 21.79 -25.60
C ASN A 388 2.94 23.30 -25.31
N GLN A 389 3.01 23.72 -24.04
CA GLN A 389 3.20 25.12 -23.67
C GLN A 389 4.61 25.62 -23.99
N GLU A 390 5.64 24.82 -23.73
CA GLU A 390 7.04 25.15 -24.06
C GLU A 390 7.25 25.29 -25.58
N LYS A 391 6.64 24.41 -26.38
CA LYS A 391 6.66 24.53 -27.85
C LYS A 391 5.95 25.78 -28.35
N TRP A 392 4.87 26.21 -27.70
CA TRP A 392 4.10 27.40 -28.11
C TRP A 392 4.85 28.71 -27.86
N ILE A 393 5.77 28.74 -26.89
CA ILE A 393 6.59 29.94 -26.58
C ILE A 393 7.79 30.08 -27.54
N GLN A 394 8.11 29.04 -28.33
CA GLN A 394 9.22 29.04 -29.28
C GLN A 394 8.83 29.42 -30.73
N TYR A 395 7.56 29.71 -30.99
CA TYR A 395 7.06 30.29 -32.24
C TYR A 395 6.60 31.72 -31.98
#